data_AF-A0A632UIS0-F1
#
_entry.id   AF-A0A632UIS0-F1
#
_cell.length_a   1.000
_cell.length_b   1.000
_cell.length_c   1.000
_cell.angle_alpha   90.00
_cell.angle_beta   90.00
_cell.angle_gamma   90.00
#
_symmetry.space_group_name_H-M   'P 1'
#
loop_
_entity.id
_entity.type
_entity.pdbx_description
1 polymer ?
#
loop_
_entity_poly.entity_id
_entity_poly.type
_entity_poly.pdbx_seq_one_letter_code
_entity_poly.pdbx_strand_id
1 'polypeptide(L)'
;ALVATLAGTEHDTGLDILKLENIAAYFREVRKKYHAFEGQLKGCDSRILVAQVPGGMLTNLEGQLKQQNAADKLDQVLAEIPRVREDLGFIPLVTPTSQIVGTQAVLNVLTGERYKTIAKETAGILKGEYGHTPVPVNAGLQARVLEGGAPVTCRPADLLKPELAELEADVRRQAQEKGITLAGNAIDDVLTVALFPQIGLKFLENRHNPAAFEPVPQAEAAQPVAKAEKPAAFGIYTVEVEGKAFVVKVSDGGDISQLTAAAPAASSAPATAPAGAGT
;
A
#
# COMPACT_ATOMS: atom_id res chain seq x y z
N ALA A 1 -0.84 -33.03 4.82
CA ALA A 1 0.53 -33.24 5.35
C ALA A 1 0.50 -33.51 6.84
N LEU A 2 0.27 -32.51 7.71
CA LEU A 2 0.30 -32.68 9.18
C LEU A 2 -0.61 -33.82 9.69
N VAL A 3 -1.88 -33.86 9.25
CA VAL A 3 -2.82 -34.94 9.60
C VAL A 3 -2.28 -36.33 9.21
N ALA A 4 -1.69 -36.46 8.03
CA ALA A 4 -1.10 -37.73 7.57
C ALA A 4 0.12 -38.14 8.41
N THR A 5 0.94 -37.17 8.82
CA THR A 5 2.14 -37.39 9.64
C THR A 5 1.78 -37.90 11.04
N LEU A 6 0.64 -37.47 11.59
CA LEU A 6 0.20 -37.86 12.93
C LEU A 6 -0.68 -39.12 12.94
N ALA A 7 -1.09 -39.62 11.78
CA ALA A 7 -1.97 -40.78 11.67
C ALA A 7 -1.34 -42.03 12.30
N GLY A 8 -2.09 -42.72 13.15
CA GLY A 8 -1.65 -43.90 13.88
C GLY A 8 -0.69 -43.64 15.05
N THR A 9 -0.37 -42.38 15.35
CA THR A 9 0.41 -42.01 16.55
C THR A 9 -0.51 -41.78 17.75
N GLU A 10 0.06 -41.61 18.94
CA GLU A 10 -0.71 -41.17 20.12
C GLU A 10 -1.33 -39.76 19.97
N HIS A 11 -0.87 -39.00 18.98
CA HIS A 11 -1.35 -37.67 18.63
C HIS A 11 -2.22 -37.67 17.35
N ASP A 12 -2.76 -38.82 16.95
CA ASP A 12 -3.67 -38.90 15.82
C ASP A 12 -4.84 -37.92 16.00
N THR A 13 -5.14 -37.17 14.95
CA THR A 13 -6.18 -36.14 14.95
C THR A 13 -7.57 -36.71 14.69
N GLY A 14 -7.67 -37.95 14.17
CA GLY A 14 -8.93 -38.58 13.77
C GLY A 14 -9.61 -37.93 12.55
N LEU A 15 -8.93 -37.02 11.85
CA LEU A 15 -9.47 -36.31 10.70
C LEU A 15 -9.35 -37.15 9.42
N ASP A 16 -10.45 -37.21 8.66
CA ASP A 16 -10.50 -37.90 7.38
C ASP A 16 -9.74 -37.14 6.28
N ILE A 17 -8.60 -37.71 5.87
CA ILE A 17 -7.71 -37.10 4.88
C ILE A 17 -8.35 -36.96 3.49
N LEU A 18 -9.27 -37.86 3.12
CA LEU A 18 -9.94 -37.81 1.81
C LEU A 18 -10.93 -36.64 1.76
N LYS A 19 -11.61 -36.36 2.87
CA LYS A 19 -12.46 -35.17 2.98
C LYS A 19 -11.65 -33.88 2.93
N LEU A 20 -10.49 -33.85 3.58
CA LEU A 20 -9.59 -32.69 3.52
C LEU A 20 -9.06 -32.45 2.09
N GLU A 21 -8.75 -33.50 1.33
CA GLU A 21 -8.32 -33.35 -0.06
C GLU A 21 -9.43 -32.81 -0.96
N ASN A 22 -10.68 -33.21 -0.75
CA ASN A 22 -11.83 -32.63 -1.47
C ASN A 22 -11.99 -31.13 -1.19
N ILE A 23 -11.84 -30.71 0.07
CA ILE A 23 -11.85 -29.28 0.45
C ILE A 23 -10.68 -28.55 -0.20
N ALA A 24 -9.48 -29.15 -0.20
CA ALA A 24 -8.30 -28.57 -0.83
C ALA A 24 -8.50 -28.39 -2.35
N ALA A 25 -9.08 -29.37 -3.04
CA ALA A 25 -9.40 -29.29 -4.46
C ALA A 25 -10.38 -28.15 -4.77
N TYR A 26 -11.41 -27.96 -3.93
CA TYR A 26 -12.30 -26.80 -4.05
C TYR A 26 -11.55 -25.46 -3.96
N PHE A 27 -10.69 -25.29 -2.95
CA PHE A 27 -9.93 -24.06 -2.77
C PHE A 27 -8.87 -23.82 -3.87
N ARG A 28 -8.34 -24.88 -4.51
CA ARG A 28 -7.47 -24.73 -5.69
C ARG A 28 -8.20 -24.03 -6.83
N GLU A 29 -9.47 -24.36 -7.08
CA GLU A 29 -10.28 -23.67 -8.10
C GLU A 29 -10.68 -22.25 -7.67
N VAL A 30 -10.97 -22.02 -6.39
CA VAL A 30 -11.21 -20.67 -5.87
C VAL A 30 -9.99 -19.78 -6.04
N ARG A 31 -8.79 -20.25 -5.70
CA ARG A 31 -7.53 -19.49 -5.76
C ARG A 31 -7.21 -18.98 -7.16
N LYS A 32 -7.52 -19.75 -8.23
CA LYS A 32 -7.32 -19.32 -9.62
C LYS A 32 -8.04 -18.01 -9.96
N LYS A 33 -9.17 -17.73 -9.30
CA LYS A 33 -9.94 -16.48 -9.49
C LYS A 33 -9.20 -15.25 -8.96
N TYR A 34 -8.24 -15.43 -8.07
CA TYR A 34 -7.50 -14.36 -7.38
C TYR A 34 -6.06 -14.19 -7.91
N HIS A 35 -5.75 -14.70 -9.11
CA HIS A 35 -4.40 -14.66 -9.68
C HIS A 35 -3.76 -13.27 -9.71
N ALA A 36 -4.56 -12.21 -9.89
CA ALA A 36 -4.10 -10.81 -9.89
C ALA A 36 -3.52 -10.34 -8.54
N PHE A 37 -3.85 -11.04 -7.44
CA PHE A 37 -3.40 -10.72 -6.08
C PHE A 37 -2.29 -11.66 -5.57
N GLU A 38 -1.82 -12.58 -6.41
CA GLU A 38 -0.72 -13.48 -6.03
C GLU A 38 0.59 -12.70 -5.88
N GLY A 39 1.23 -12.87 -4.72
CA GLY A 39 2.55 -12.29 -4.46
C GLY A 39 3.65 -12.98 -5.29
N GLN A 40 4.79 -12.30 -5.42
CA GLN A 40 5.95 -12.88 -6.12
C GLN A 40 6.61 -14.04 -5.36
N LEU A 41 6.29 -14.17 -4.06
CA LEU A 41 6.85 -15.21 -3.20
C LEU A 41 6.29 -16.59 -3.57
N LYS A 42 7.11 -17.43 -4.20
CA LYS A 42 6.78 -18.82 -4.52
C LYS A 42 7.59 -19.76 -3.63
N GLY A 43 7.00 -20.23 -2.53
CA GLY A 43 7.61 -21.24 -1.65
C GLY A 43 8.18 -20.68 -0.34
N CYS A 44 9.31 -21.26 0.11
CA CYS A 44 9.96 -20.87 1.37
C CYS A 44 10.94 -19.72 1.15
N ASP A 45 10.89 -18.70 2.00
CA ASP A 45 11.85 -17.58 2.00
C ASP A 45 12.81 -17.70 3.19
N SER A 46 14.08 -18.02 2.92
CA SER A 46 15.10 -18.11 3.98
C SER A 46 15.53 -16.75 4.52
N ARG A 47 15.21 -15.64 3.83
CA ARG A 47 15.54 -14.29 4.29
C ARG A 47 14.87 -13.95 5.62
N ILE A 48 13.76 -14.62 5.97
CA ILE A 48 13.12 -14.47 7.28
C ILE A 48 14.06 -14.81 8.45
N LEU A 49 15.00 -15.75 8.25
CA LEU A 49 15.95 -16.15 9.28
C LEU A 49 16.98 -15.06 9.59
N VAL A 50 17.20 -14.16 8.63
CA VAL A 50 18.20 -13.09 8.71
C VAL A 50 17.53 -11.75 9.03
N ALA A 51 16.54 -11.35 8.23
CA ALA A 51 15.90 -10.05 8.36
C ALA A 51 14.81 -10.02 9.44
N GLN A 52 14.29 -11.18 9.85
CA GLN A 52 13.13 -11.32 10.76
C GLN A 52 11.90 -10.53 10.30
N VAL A 53 11.83 -10.19 9.02
CA VAL A 53 10.72 -9.46 8.39
C VAL A 53 9.63 -10.48 8.04
N PRO A 54 8.39 -10.33 8.56
CA PRO A 54 7.28 -11.17 8.15
C PRO A 54 7.07 -11.13 6.63
N GLY A 55 6.75 -12.26 6.00
CA GLY A 55 6.67 -12.34 4.53
C GLY A 55 5.73 -11.30 3.88
N GLY A 56 4.57 -11.04 4.48
CA GLY A 56 3.65 -10.01 3.98
C GLY A 56 4.17 -8.57 4.11
N MET A 57 5.05 -8.31 5.09
CA MET A 57 5.73 -7.01 5.22
C MET A 57 6.77 -6.83 4.10
N LEU A 58 7.49 -7.88 3.73
CA LEU A 58 8.52 -7.84 2.70
C LEU A 58 7.93 -7.52 1.31
N THR A 59 6.87 -8.22 0.91
CA THR A 59 6.23 -7.98 -0.39
C THR A 59 5.64 -6.57 -0.50
N ASN A 60 5.07 -6.06 0.60
CA ASN A 60 4.57 -4.69 0.65
C ASN A 60 5.71 -3.67 0.55
N LEU A 61 6.82 -3.91 1.23
CA LEU A 61 8.00 -3.06 1.19
C LEU A 61 8.61 -2.99 -0.21
N GLU A 62 8.76 -4.13 -0.88
CA GLU A 62 9.22 -4.21 -2.28
C GLU A 62 8.29 -3.39 -3.19
N GLY A 63 6.97 -3.52 -3.02
CA GLY A 63 5.98 -2.73 -3.75
C GLY A 63 6.13 -1.22 -3.52
N GLN A 64 6.29 -0.79 -2.27
CA GLN A 64 6.47 0.62 -1.89
C GLN A 64 7.74 1.22 -2.51
N LEU A 65 8.87 0.51 -2.43
CA LEU A 65 10.14 0.97 -3.00
C LEU A 65 10.06 1.06 -4.52
N LYS A 66 9.40 0.10 -5.17
CA LYS A 66 9.20 0.13 -6.62
C LYS A 66 8.37 1.35 -7.06
N GLN A 67 7.30 1.68 -6.34
CA GLN A 67 6.49 2.87 -6.62
C GLN A 67 7.28 4.18 -6.45
N GLN A 68 8.30 4.18 -5.61
CA GLN A 68 9.17 5.33 -5.36
C GLN A 68 10.45 5.32 -6.21
N ASN A 69 10.55 4.43 -7.20
CA ASN A 69 11.75 4.25 -8.04
C ASN A 69 13.05 4.01 -7.22
N ALA A 70 12.93 3.30 -6.10
CA ALA A 70 14.01 3.04 -5.14
C ALA A 70 14.17 1.54 -4.82
N ALA A 71 13.83 0.67 -5.78
CA ALA A 71 13.89 -0.78 -5.60
C ALA A 71 15.31 -1.30 -5.29
N ASP A 72 16.34 -0.60 -5.78
CA ASP A 72 17.76 -0.85 -5.52
C ASP A 72 18.15 -0.66 -4.04
N LYS A 73 17.31 0.02 -3.24
CA LYS A 73 17.58 0.28 -1.83
C LYS A 73 17.03 -0.78 -0.88
N LEU A 74 16.42 -1.85 -1.39
CA LEU A 74 15.78 -2.89 -0.57
C LEU A 74 16.73 -3.45 0.50
N ASP A 75 17.95 -3.83 0.13
CA ASP A 75 18.92 -4.41 1.07
C ASP A 75 19.31 -3.45 2.19
N GLN A 76 19.41 -2.15 1.88
CA GLN A 76 19.68 -1.11 2.88
C GLN A 76 18.52 -0.98 3.87
N VAL A 77 17.28 -1.07 3.38
CA VAL A 77 16.10 -1.04 4.25
C VAL A 77 16.04 -2.29 5.12
N LEU A 78 16.32 -3.47 4.58
CA LEU A 78 16.36 -4.71 5.35
C LEU A 78 17.41 -4.67 6.46
N ALA A 79 18.56 -4.03 6.22
CA ALA A 79 19.58 -3.79 7.24
C ALA A 79 19.22 -2.68 8.25
N GLU A 80 18.31 -1.76 7.89
CA GLU A 80 17.84 -0.67 8.77
C GLU A 80 16.73 -1.13 9.72
N ILE A 81 15.85 -2.04 9.28
CA ILE A 81 14.75 -2.60 10.10
C ILE A 81 15.18 -3.07 11.49
N PRO A 82 16.20 -3.94 11.66
CA PRO A 82 16.59 -4.42 12.98
C PRO A 82 17.12 -3.29 13.88
N ARG A 83 17.78 -2.28 13.30
CA ARG A 83 18.28 -1.10 14.03
C ARG A 83 17.13 -0.22 14.50
N VAL A 84 16.13 0.01 13.65
CA VAL A 84 14.90 0.73 14.05
C VAL A 84 14.15 -0.05 15.12
N ARG A 85 14.05 -1.37 15.00
CA ARG A 85 13.40 -2.22 15.99
C ARG A 85 14.10 -2.15 17.36
N GLU A 86 15.42 -2.13 17.39
CA GLU A 86 16.23 -1.92 18.59
C GLU A 86 15.94 -0.55 19.22
N ASP A 87 15.99 0.53 18.42
CA ASP A 87 15.69 1.89 18.88
C ASP A 87 14.27 2.04 19.43
N LEU A 88 13.32 1.21 18.99
CA LEU A 88 11.94 1.16 19.47
C LEU A 88 11.72 0.09 20.56
N GLY A 89 12.77 -0.42 21.19
CA GLY A 89 12.68 -1.28 22.37
C GLY A 89 12.36 -2.74 22.06
N PHE A 90 12.85 -3.26 20.93
CA PHE A 90 12.67 -4.67 20.49
C PHE A 90 11.23 -5.15 20.37
N ILE A 91 10.31 -4.26 19.99
CA ILE A 91 8.91 -4.61 19.73
C ILE A 91 8.77 -5.81 18.78
N PRO A 92 7.80 -6.72 19.02
CA PRO A 92 7.50 -7.79 18.07
C PRO A 92 7.14 -7.23 16.70
N LEU A 93 7.63 -7.83 15.61
CA LEU A 93 7.28 -7.38 14.26
C LEU A 93 5.99 -8.06 13.80
N VAL A 94 4.86 -7.50 14.21
CA VAL A 94 3.50 -7.88 13.78
C VAL A 94 2.66 -6.63 13.56
N THR A 95 1.52 -6.72 12.88
CA THR A 95 0.59 -5.59 12.75
C THR A 95 0.19 -5.04 14.12
N PRO A 96 0.28 -3.72 14.37
CA PRO A 96 0.69 -2.65 13.44
C PRO A 96 2.20 -2.35 13.41
N THR A 97 2.95 -2.79 14.43
CA THR A 97 4.37 -2.48 14.65
C THR A 97 5.32 -2.85 13.50
N SER A 98 5.06 -3.93 12.74
CA SER A 98 5.86 -4.29 11.56
C SER A 98 5.87 -3.17 10.51
N GLN A 99 4.70 -2.59 10.23
CA GLN A 99 4.58 -1.49 9.27
C GLN A 99 5.29 -0.24 9.78
N ILE A 100 5.15 0.08 11.07
CA ILE A 100 5.76 1.26 11.69
C ILE A 100 7.29 1.20 11.55
N VAL A 101 7.89 0.06 11.91
CA VAL A 101 9.33 -0.17 11.77
C VAL A 101 9.76 -0.11 10.30
N GLY A 102 9.02 -0.76 9.40
CA GLY A 102 9.31 -0.76 7.96
C GLY A 102 9.29 0.63 7.35
N THR A 103 8.22 1.40 7.59
CA THR A 103 8.08 2.76 7.08
C THR A 103 9.18 3.67 7.61
N GLN A 104 9.52 3.59 8.89
CA GLN A 104 10.63 4.37 9.45
C GLN A 104 11.98 3.98 8.85
N ALA A 105 12.21 2.68 8.62
CA ALA A 105 13.44 2.20 7.97
C ALA A 105 13.57 2.73 6.53
N VAL A 106 12.47 2.74 5.77
CA VAL A 106 12.42 3.36 4.43
C VAL A 106 12.76 4.84 4.52
N LEU A 107 12.15 5.58 5.43
CA LEU A 107 12.42 7.02 5.61
C LEU A 107 13.90 7.28 5.90
N ASN A 108 14.50 6.51 6.81
CA ASN A 108 15.92 6.64 7.16
C ASN A 108 16.83 6.43 5.94
N VAL A 109 16.55 5.40 5.13
CA VAL A 109 17.34 5.05 3.94
C VAL A 109 17.15 6.05 2.80
N LEU A 110 15.92 6.53 2.57
CA LEU A 110 15.64 7.48 1.49
C LEU A 110 16.17 8.88 1.81
N THR A 111 16.10 9.31 3.07
CA THR A 111 16.63 10.61 3.50
C THR A 111 18.14 10.61 3.72
N GLY A 112 18.76 9.42 3.82
CA GLY A 112 20.20 9.24 4.05
C GLY A 112 20.64 9.52 5.48
N GLU A 113 19.70 9.78 6.40
CA GLU A 113 19.97 10.16 7.79
C GLU A 113 18.92 9.52 8.72
N ARG A 114 19.38 8.77 9.72
CA ARG A 114 18.49 8.06 10.65
C ARG A 114 17.65 9.06 11.44
N TYR A 115 16.33 8.91 11.36
CA TYR A 115 15.35 9.72 12.06
C TYR A 115 15.49 11.23 11.81
N LYS A 116 15.96 11.65 10.63
CA LYS A 116 15.82 13.05 10.18
C LYS A 116 14.35 13.47 10.21
N THR A 117 13.49 12.56 9.76
CA THR A 117 12.03 12.63 9.94
C THR A 117 11.58 11.42 10.75
N ILE A 118 10.85 11.65 11.83
CA ILE A 118 10.19 10.58 12.58
C ILE A 118 8.75 10.45 12.07
N ALA A 119 8.35 9.26 11.63
CA ALA A 119 6.97 8.98 11.26
C ALA A 119 6.04 9.13 12.48
N LYS A 120 4.79 9.55 12.25
CA LYS A 120 3.82 9.80 13.32
C LYS A 120 3.63 8.58 14.22
N GLU A 121 3.50 7.40 13.62
CA GLU A 121 3.28 6.15 14.33
C GLU A 121 4.53 5.72 15.11
N THR A 122 5.74 5.98 14.58
CA THR A 122 7.00 5.79 15.32
C THR A 122 7.06 6.69 16.54
N ALA A 123 6.66 7.96 16.39
CA ALA A 123 6.56 8.88 17.51
C ALA A 123 5.54 8.42 18.54
N GLY A 124 4.40 7.84 18.12
CA GLY A 124 3.41 7.26 19.02
C GLY A 124 3.96 6.10 19.86
N ILE A 125 4.78 5.21 19.28
CA ILE A 125 5.48 4.16 20.06
C ILE A 125 6.39 4.79 21.10
N LEU A 126 7.21 5.76 20.70
CA LEU A 126 8.13 6.47 21.60
C LEU A 126 7.40 7.23 22.72
N LYS A 127 6.18 7.72 22.46
CA LYS A 127 5.28 8.35 23.43
C LYS A 127 4.54 7.36 24.33
N GLY A 128 4.58 6.06 24.05
CA GLY A 128 3.86 5.03 24.79
C GLY A 128 2.39 4.84 24.38
N GLU A 129 1.96 5.46 23.28
CA GLU A 129 0.56 5.41 22.80
C GLU A 129 0.13 4.01 22.33
N TYR A 130 1.10 3.13 22.05
CA TYR A 130 0.88 1.73 21.66
C TYR A 130 1.08 0.74 22.83
N GLY A 131 1.33 1.25 24.04
CA GLY A 131 1.61 0.44 25.22
C GLY A 131 3.11 0.32 25.53
N HIS A 132 3.46 -0.65 26.38
CA HIS A 132 4.81 -0.82 26.89
C HIS A 132 5.69 -1.64 25.94
N THR A 133 6.91 -1.18 25.72
CA THR A 133 7.91 -1.90 24.93
C THR A 133 8.64 -2.94 25.79
N PRO A 134 9.10 -4.07 25.22
CA PRO A 134 9.81 -5.12 25.97
C PRO A 134 11.07 -4.62 26.71
N VAL A 135 11.79 -3.67 26.11
CA VAL A 135 12.92 -2.98 26.74
C VAL A 135 12.77 -1.47 26.55
N PRO A 136 13.51 -0.63 27.28
CA PRO A 136 13.47 0.82 27.08
C PRO A 136 13.77 1.19 25.62
N VAL A 137 12.98 2.13 25.09
CA VAL A 137 13.23 2.74 23.79
C VAL A 137 14.49 3.63 23.85
N ASN A 138 14.99 4.04 22.69
CA ASN A 138 16.08 5.00 22.59
C ASN A 138 15.70 6.32 23.31
N ALA A 139 16.41 6.63 24.40
CA ALA A 139 16.11 7.77 25.26
C ALA A 139 16.21 9.12 24.52
N GLY A 140 17.14 9.26 23.58
CA GLY A 140 17.30 10.49 22.79
C GLY A 140 16.13 10.72 21.83
N LEU A 141 15.68 9.65 21.16
CA LEU A 141 14.50 9.71 20.28
C LEU A 141 13.23 9.99 21.07
N GLN A 142 13.06 9.32 22.22
CA GLN A 142 11.92 9.52 23.10
C GLN A 142 11.86 10.97 23.62
N ALA A 143 12.97 11.51 24.13
CA ALA A 143 13.04 12.89 24.58
C ALA A 143 12.66 13.88 23.45
N ARG A 144 13.12 13.62 22.22
CA ARG A 144 12.84 14.46 21.06
C ARG A 144 11.36 14.48 20.68
N VAL A 145 10.64 13.36 20.78
CA VAL A 145 9.19 13.32 20.46
C VAL A 145 8.30 13.80 21.61
N LEU A 146 8.79 13.74 22.84
CA LEU A 146 8.06 14.17 24.03
C LEU A 146 8.09 15.69 24.21
N GLU A 147 9.13 16.37 23.71
CA GLU A 147 9.27 17.83 23.78
C GLU A 147 9.11 18.39 25.22
N GLY A 148 9.65 17.66 26.20
CA GLY A 148 9.55 18.00 27.63
C GLY A 148 8.35 17.39 28.37
N GLY A 149 7.46 16.68 27.66
CA GLY A 149 6.39 15.88 28.24
C GLY A 149 6.86 14.55 28.84
N ALA A 150 5.92 13.83 29.46
CA ALA A 150 6.14 12.47 29.96
C ALA A 150 5.52 11.43 29.02
N PRO A 151 6.12 10.25 28.86
CA PRO A 151 5.52 9.17 28.08
C PRO A 151 4.28 8.61 28.79
N VAL A 152 3.34 8.08 28.00
CA VAL A 152 2.22 7.29 28.50
C VAL A 152 2.74 5.97 29.07
N THR A 153 2.44 5.70 30.34
CA THR A 153 2.88 4.49 31.05
C THR A 153 1.73 3.59 31.50
N CYS A 154 0.48 4.06 31.42
CA CYS A 154 -0.72 3.25 31.66
C CYS A 154 -1.18 2.54 30.38
N ARG A 155 -2.25 1.73 30.48
CA ARG A 155 -2.88 1.16 29.28
C ARG A 155 -3.50 2.31 28.47
N PRO A 156 -3.15 2.51 27.19
CA PRO A 156 -3.59 3.70 26.43
C PRO A 156 -5.10 3.94 26.42
N ALA A 157 -5.90 2.87 26.44
CA ALA A 157 -7.36 2.95 26.49
C ALA A 157 -7.91 3.52 27.82
N ASP A 158 -7.11 3.60 28.89
CA ASP A 158 -7.51 4.27 30.14
C ASP A 158 -7.57 5.80 29.99
N LEU A 159 -6.97 6.34 28.92
CA LEU A 159 -7.00 7.76 28.57
C LEU A 159 -8.18 8.12 27.63
N LEU A 160 -8.91 7.11 27.15
CA LEU A 160 -10.06 7.29 26.26
C LEU A 160 -11.36 7.36 27.07
N LYS A 161 -12.26 8.25 26.66
CA LYS A 161 -13.61 8.32 27.23
C LYS A 161 -14.49 7.25 26.54
N PRO A 162 -15.58 6.79 27.16
CA PRO A 162 -16.56 5.96 26.45
C PRO A 162 -17.17 6.71 25.26
N GLU A 163 -17.10 6.14 24.05
CA GLU A 163 -17.43 6.84 22.80
C GLU A 163 -18.75 6.39 22.16
N LEU A 164 -19.34 5.26 22.61
CA LEU A 164 -20.43 4.61 21.89
C LEU A 164 -21.66 5.52 21.68
N ALA A 165 -22.10 6.23 22.73
CA ALA A 165 -23.26 7.11 22.64
C ALA A 165 -23.04 8.29 21.67
N GLU A 166 -21.80 8.80 21.61
CA GLU A 166 -21.43 9.87 20.69
C GLU A 166 -21.38 9.35 19.24
N LEU A 167 -20.77 8.19 19.03
CA LEU A 167 -20.71 7.53 17.72
C LEU A 167 -22.11 7.17 17.18
N GLU A 168 -23.01 6.68 18.04
CA GLU A 168 -24.41 6.42 17.65
C GLU A 168 -25.11 7.69 17.17
N ALA A 169 -24.94 8.81 17.89
CA ALA A 169 -25.54 10.08 17.53
C ALA A 169 -24.96 10.63 16.23
N ASP A 170 -23.63 10.56 16.06
CA ASP A 170 -22.93 11.04 14.87
C ASP A 170 -23.30 10.23 13.63
N VAL A 171 -23.29 8.90 13.70
CA VAL A 171 -23.67 8.04 12.58
C VAL A 171 -25.12 8.24 12.17
N ARG A 172 -26.06 8.39 13.14
CA ARG A 172 -27.46 8.72 12.82
C ARG A 172 -27.59 10.07 12.14
N ARG A 173 -26.87 11.09 12.61
CA ARG A 173 -26.86 12.42 11.99
C ARG A 173 -26.32 12.35 10.56
N GLN A 174 -25.14 11.75 10.37
CA GLN A 174 -24.53 11.61 9.05
C GLN A 174 -25.42 10.82 8.09
N ALA A 175 -26.08 9.77 8.57
CA ALA A 175 -27.02 9.00 7.78
C ALA A 175 -28.24 9.83 7.34
N GLN A 176 -28.79 10.67 8.24
CA GLN A 176 -29.89 11.59 7.89
C GLN A 176 -29.45 12.64 6.88
N GLU A 177 -28.30 13.29 7.09
CA GLU A 177 -27.77 14.34 6.21
C GLU A 177 -27.47 13.81 4.80
N LYS A 178 -27.01 12.57 4.69
CA LYS A 178 -26.61 11.93 3.43
C LYS A 178 -27.66 11.01 2.82
N GLY A 179 -28.82 10.86 3.47
CA GLY A 179 -29.88 9.96 3.01
C GLY A 179 -29.51 8.48 3.03
N ILE A 180 -28.64 8.06 3.95
CA ILE A 180 -28.18 6.68 4.10
C ILE A 180 -29.21 5.89 4.91
N THR A 181 -29.66 4.76 4.37
CA THR A 181 -30.48 3.80 5.13
C THR A 181 -29.58 2.91 5.97
N LEU A 182 -29.62 3.11 7.30
CA LEU A 182 -28.93 2.24 8.24
C LEU A 182 -29.55 0.82 8.26
N ALA A 183 -28.75 -0.16 8.67
CA ALA A 183 -29.19 -1.54 8.84
C ALA A 183 -30.29 -1.64 9.91
N GLY A 184 -31.09 -2.72 9.85
CA GLY A 184 -32.13 -2.99 10.86
C GLY A 184 -31.57 -3.05 12.29
N ASN A 185 -30.33 -3.50 12.44
CA ASN A 185 -29.55 -3.40 13.66
C ASN A 185 -28.49 -2.29 13.53
N ALA A 186 -28.88 -1.04 13.76
CA ALA A 186 -28.05 0.13 13.49
C ALA A 186 -26.69 0.14 14.23
N ILE A 187 -26.56 -0.61 15.34
CA ILE A 187 -25.29 -0.75 16.06
C ILE A 187 -24.18 -1.36 15.18
N ASP A 188 -24.52 -2.23 14.23
CA ASP A 188 -23.53 -2.85 13.32
C ASP A 188 -22.90 -1.78 12.40
N ASP A 189 -23.70 -0.80 11.99
CA ASP A 189 -23.24 0.33 11.18
C ASP A 189 -22.39 1.28 12.01
N VAL A 190 -22.80 1.52 13.27
CA VAL A 190 -22.02 2.32 14.22
C VAL A 190 -20.66 1.70 14.48
N LEU A 191 -20.59 0.39 14.71
CA LEU A 191 -19.32 -0.32 14.92
C LEU A 191 -18.44 -0.32 13.65
N THR A 192 -19.06 -0.43 12.47
CA THR A 192 -18.33 -0.33 11.19
C THR A 192 -17.67 1.05 11.03
N VAL A 193 -18.40 2.11 11.32
CA VAL A 193 -17.87 3.49 11.29
C VAL A 193 -16.87 3.72 12.44
N ALA A 194 -17.09 3.15 13.62
CA ALA A 194 -16.14 3.26 14.74
C ALA A 194 -14.77 2.69 14.40
N LEU A 195 -14.72 1.54 13.72
CA LEU A 195 -13.47 0.92 13.28
C LEU A 195 -12.80 1.70 12.13
N PHE A 196 -13.60 2.20 11.20
CA PHE A 196 -13.11 2.92 10.02
C PHE A 196 -14.01 4.11 9.67
N PRO A 197 -13.85 5.29 10.28
CA PRO A 197 -14.84 6.37 10.15
C PRO A 197 -15.16 6.78 8.72
N GLN A 198 -14.14 7.04 7.92
CA GLN A 198 -14.32 7.48 6.53
C GLN A 198 -14.69 6.33 5.59
N ILE A 199 -14.01 5.17 5.70
CA ILE A 199 -14.22 4.03 4.81
C ILE A 199 -15.57 3.37 5.13
N GLY A 200 -15.89 3.20 6.40
CA GLY A 200 -17.15 2.69 6.90
C GLY A 200 -18.31 3.54 6.41
N LEU A 201 -18.25 4.87 6.56
CA LEU A 201 -19.30 5.75 6.06
C LEU A 201 -19.46 5.65 4.53
N LYS A 202 -18.36 5.66 3.78
CA LYS A 202 -18.38 5.47 2.32
C LYS A 202 -18.98 4.12 1.92
N PHE A 203 -18.71 3.07 2.69
CA PHE A 203 -19.34 1.76 2.52
C PHE A 203 -20.85 1.83 2.77
N LEU A 204 -21.30 2.51 3.84
CA LEU A 204 -22.73 2.68 4.12
C LEU A 204 -23.45 3.43 2.99
N GLU A 205 -22.85 4.51 2.48
CA GLU A 205 -23.37 5.27 1.32
C GLU A 205 -23.57 4.39 0.08
N ASN A 206 -22.73 3.37 -0.10
CA ASN A 206 -22.69 2.54 -1.29
C ASN A 206 -23.20 1.11 -1.08
N ARG A 207 -23.71 0.76 0.11
CA ARG A 207 -24.07 -0.62 0.50
C ARG A 207 -24.95 -1.35 -0.52
N HIS A 208 -25.85 -0.62 -1.16
CA HIS A 208 -26.79 -1.16 -2.16
C HIS A 208 -26.42 -0.81 -3.60
N ASN A 209 -25.17 -0.40 -3.84
CA ASN A 209 -24.61 -0.05 -5.13
C ASN A 209 -23.48 -1.02 -5.51
N PRO A 210 -23.79 -2.15 -6.19
CA PRO A 210 -22.76 -3.09 -6.63
C PRO A 210 -21.68 -2.47 -7.52
N ALA A 211 -22.00 -1.40 -8.26
CA ALA A 211 -21.04 -0.72 -9.13
C ALA A 211 -19.98 0.10 -8.38
N ALA A 212 -20.17 0.33 -7.08
CA ALA A 212 -19.19 1.01 -6.24
C ALA A 212 -18.09 0.07 -5.70
N PHE A 213 -18.24 -1.24 -5.88
CA PHE A 213 -17.32 -2.25 -5.37
C PHE A 213 -16.61 -2.99 -6.51
N GLU A 214 -15.48 -3.59 -6.19
CA GLU A 214 -14.75 -4.44 -7.13
C GLU A 214 -15.64 -5.61 -7.58
N PRO A 215 -15.60 -5.97 -8.89
CA PRO A 215 -16.35 -7.13 -9.37
C PRO A 215 -15.86 -8.40 -8.70
N VAL A 216 -16.75 -9.38 -8.58
CA VAL A 216 -16.40 -10.71 -8.07
C VAL A 216 -15.23 -11.27 -8.89
N PRO A 217 -14.10 -11.65 -8.26
CA PRO A 217 -12.95 -12.16 -8.98
C PRO A 217 -13.32 -13.36 -9.84
N GLN A 218 -12.92 -13.31 -11.10
CA GLN A 218 -13.14 -14.39 -12.07
C GLN A 218 -11.81 -15.05 -12.39
N ALA A 219 -11.84 -16.36 -12.65
CA ALA A 219 -10.68 -17.00 -13.27
C ALA A 219 -10.47 -16.34 -14.64
N GLU A 220 -9.23 -16.06 -15.00
CA GLU A 220 -8.90 -15.65 -16.37
C GLU A 220 -9.56 -16.65 -17.32
N ALA A 221 -10.52 -16.19 -18.12
CA ALA A 221 -10.91 -16.95 -19.30
C ALA A 221 -9.63 -17.06 -20.14
N ALA A 222 -9.26 -18.27 -20.56
CA ALA A 222 -8.21 -18.43 -21.54
C ALA A 222 -8.63 -17.64 -22.78
N GLN A 223 -8.16 -16.38 -22.88
CA GLN A 223 -8.29 -15.65 -24.10
C GLN A 223 -7.53 -16.50 -25.13
N PRO A 224 -8.14 -16.85 -26.28
CA PRO A 224 -7.34 -17.33 -27.37
C PRO A 224 -6.25 -16.29 -27.55
N VAL A 225 -4.99 -16.72 -27.51
CA VAL A 225 -3.87 -15.86 -27.89
C VAL A 225 -4.24 -15.37 -29.27
N ALA A 226 -4.76 -14.14 -29.36
CA ALA A 226 -4.92 -13.48 -30.62
C ALA A 226 -3.51 -13.52 -31.20
N LYS A 227 -3.35 -14.21 -32.34
CA LYS A 227 -2.13 -14.09 -33.13
C LYS A 227 -1.82 -12.60 -33.15
N ALA A 228 -0.63 -12.22 -32.72
CA ALA A 228 -0.18 -10.85 -32.81
C ALA A 228 -0.32 -10.43 -34.28
N GLU A 229 -1.44 -9.80 -34.62
CA GLU A 229 -1.53 -8.99 -35.80
C GLU A 229 -0.59 -7.83 -35.52
N LYS A 230 0.49 -7.74 -36.31
CA LYS A 230 1.37 -6.59 -36.30
C LYS A 230 0.50 -5.33 -36.31
N PRO A 231 0.62 -4.41 -35.34
CA PRO A 231 -0.05 -3.13 -35.45
C PRO A 231 0.43 -2.47 -36.75
N ALA A 232 -0.52 -2.14 -37.62
CA ALA A 232 -0.22 -1.37 -38.81
C ALA A 232 0.03 0.09 -38.41
N ALA A 233 1.23 0.54 -38.76
CA ALA A 233 1.64 1.89 -39.13
C ALA A 233 1.76 2.99 -38.05
N PHE A 234 3.01 3.44 -37.93
CA PHE A 234 3.46 4.77 -37.52
C PHE A 234 2.48 5.88 -37.91
N GLY A 235 2.13 6.74 -36.95
CA GLY A 235 1.29 7.90 -37.16
C GLY A 235 1.81 9.12 -36.41
N ILE A 236 1.73 10.28 -37.07
CA ILE A 236 1.89 11.58 -36.44
C ILE A 236 0.47 12.11 -36.18
N TYR A 237 0.17 12.41 -34.92
CA TYR A 237 -1.14 12.90 -34.47
C TYR A 237 -1.01 14.31 -33.91
N THR A 238 -1.98 15.16 -34.18
CA THR A 238 -2.08 16.47 -33.54
C THR A 238 -3.08 16.38 -32.39
N VAL A 239 -2.63 16.65 -31.17
CA VAL A 239 -3.44 16.61 -29.94
C VAL A 239 -3.55 18.02 -29.39
N GLU A 240 -4.76 18.50 -29.17
CA GLU A 240 -5.00 19.79 -28.50
C GLU A 240 -5.17 19.58 -26.99
N VAL A 241 -4.39 20.33 -26.21
CA VAL A 241 -4.52 20.43 -24.76
C VAL A 241 -4.53 21.91 -24.39
N GLU A 242 -5.55 22.33 -23.65
CA GLU A 242 -5.74 23.73 -23.22
C GLU A 242 -5.67 24.76 -24.36
N GLY A 243 -6.25 24.42 -25.52
CA GLY A 243 -6.33 25.32 -26.67
C GLY A 243 -5.01 25.49 -27.46
N LYS A 244 -4.01 24.65 -27.20
CA LYS A 244 -2.78 24.57 -28.00
C LYS A 244 -2.61 23.19 -28.59
N ALA A 245 -2.34 23.14 -29.90
CA ALA A 245 -2.15 21.93 -30.67
C ALA A 245 -0.69 21.46 -30.61
N PHE A 246 -0.47 20.19 -30.26
CA PHE A 246 0.83 19.54 -30.20
C PHE A 246 0.89 18.36 -31.17
N VAL A 247 1.97 18.25 -31.92
CA VAL A 247 2.16 17.16 -32.88
C VAL A 247 3.00 16.05 -32.24
N VAL A 248 2.37 14.90 -32.00
CA VAL A 248 2.96 13.73 -31.33
C VAL A 248 3.19 12.63 -32.35
N LYS A 249 4.44 12.17 -32.45
CA LYS A 249 4.83 11.00 -33.24
C LYS A 249 4.94 9.79 -32.32
N VAL A 250 4.16 8.75 -32.58
CA VAL A 250 4.21 7.51 -31.81
C VAL A 250 5.03 6.46 -32.57
N SER A 251 6.02 5.88 -31.89
CA SER A 251 6.87 4.79 -32.40
C SER A 251 6.88 3.62 -31.44
N ASP A 252 7.13 2.42 -31.97
CA ASP A 252 7.01 1.16 -31.24
C ASP A 252 8.18 0.98 -30.25
N GLY A 253 7.86 0.94 -28.96
CA GLY A 253 8.82 0.85 -27.85
C GLY A 253 8.25 1.47 -26.59
N GLY A 254 8.04 0.66 -25.55
CA GLY A 254 7.73 1.14 -24.21
C GLY A 254 8.81 2.08 -23.66
N ASP A 255 8.41 2.87 -22.67
CA ASP A 255 9.11 3.97 -21.99
C ASP A 255 9.20 5.30 -22.74
N ILE A 256 8.47 6.29 -22.20
CA ILE A 256 8.65 7.71 -22.53
C ILE A 256 9.92 8.20 -21.82
N SER A 257 11.06 7.98 -22.48
CA SER A 257 12.33 8.60 -22.14
C SER A 257 12.51 9.85 -23.00
N GLN A 258 12.42 11.03 -22.39
CA GLN A 258 12.67 12.37 -22.97
C GLN A 258 11.44 13.10 -23.55
N LEU A 259 10.95 14.06 -22.77
CA LEU A 259 10.23 15.23 -23.28
C LEU A 259 11.27 16.22 -23.81
N THR A 260 11.40 16.35 -25.14
CA THR A 260 12.08 17.51 -25.74
C THR A 260 11.03 18.52 -26.19
N ALA A 261 11.12 19.74 -25.67
CA ALA A 261 10.33 20.87 -26.17
C ALA A 261 10.81 21.24 -27.57
N ALA A 262 9.89 21.35 -28.53
CA ALA A 262 10.21 21.84 -29.87
C ALA A 262 10.69 23.29 -29.78
N ALA A 263 11.86 23.56 -30.35
CA ALA A 263 12.37 24.92 -30.51
C ALA A 263 11.41 25.74 -31.40
N PRO A 264 11.19 27.03 -31.10
CA PRO A 264 10.34 27.86 -31.93
C PRO A 264 10.96 28.00 -33.33
N ALA A 265 10.14 27.78 -34.35
CA ALA A 265 10.53 27.99 -35.75
C ALA A 265 11.06 29.42 -35.92
N ALA A 266 12.26 29.53 -36.51
CA ALA A 266 12.84 30.81 -36.87
C ALA A 266 11.89 31.56 -37.80
N SER A 267 11.47 32.75 -37.37
CA SER A 267 10.74 33.69 -38.23
C SER A 267 11.66 34.11 -39.36
N SER A 268 11.26 33.81 -40.60
CA SER A 268 11.85 34.39 -41.80
C SER A 268 11.81 35.92 -41.69
N ALA A 269 12.98 36.55 -41.69
CA ALA A 269 13.12 38.00 -41.75
C ALA A 269 12.59 38.56 -43.08
N PRO A 270 12.01 39.78 -43.11
CA PRO A 270 11.59 40.42 -44.35
C PRO A 270 12.80 40.83 -45.20
N ALA A 271 12.64 40.73 -46.52
CA ALA A 271 13.62 41.14 -47.51
C ALA A 271 13.97 42.64 -47.40
N THR A 272 15.27 42.93 -47.23
CA THR A 272 15.84 44.28 -47.42
C THR A 272 16.23 44.48 -48.88
N ALA A 273 15.71 45.55 -49.49
CA ALA A 273 16.02 45.99 -50.85
C ALA A 273 17.51 46.42 -51.00
N PRO A 274 18.10 46.30 -52.21
CA PRO A 274 19.50 46.67 -52.42
C PRO A 274 19.64 48.18 -52.65
N ALA A 275 20.51 48.84 -51.88
CA ALA A 275 21.04 50.17 -52.19
C ALA A 275 22.40 49.99 -52.88
N GLY A 276 22.50 50.50 -54.11
CA GLY A 276 23.62 50.31 -55.02
C GLY A 276 24.92 50.98 -54.59
N ALA A 277 26.02 50.43 -55.12
CA ALA A 277 27.33 51.05 -55.12
C ALA A 277 27.35 52.25 -56.07
N GLY A 278 27.93 53.36 -55.61
CA GLY A 278 28.16 54.54 -56.43
C GLY A 278 29.32 54.36 -57.40
N THR A 279 29.14 54.90 -58.61
CA THR A 279 29.99 55.89 -59.29
C THR A 279 29.11 56.69 -60.23
#